data_AF-A0A1F5MKG4-F1
#
_entry.id   AF-A0A1F5MKG4-F1
#
_cell.length_a   1.000
_cell.length_b   1.000
_cell.length_c   1.000
_cell.angle_alpha   90.00
_cell.angle_beta   90.00
_cell.angle_gamma   90.00
#
_symmetry.space_group_name_H-M   'P 1'
#
loop_
_entity.id
_entity.type
_entity.pdbx_description
1 polymer ?
#
loop_
_entity_poly.entity_id
_entity_poly.type
_entity_poly.pdbx_seq_one_letter_code
_entity_poly.pdbx_strand_id
1 'polypeptide(L)' 'MKICAKCGSNLIELTKVQSVSGNSTFPLTTTTYKCTNEECQKSMDQEKLDREAQRLERANRSKPLPKKTS' A
#
# COMPACT_ATOMS: atom_id res chain seq x y z
N MET A 1 11.41 -0.65 -19.31
CA MET A 1 11.68 0.20 -18.12
C MET A 1 10.36 0.60 -17.50
N LYS A 2 10.22 0.52 -16.16
CA LYS A 2 9.05 1.05 -15.47
C LYS A 2 9.32 2.48 -15.04
N ILE A 3 8.32 3.34 -15.24
CA ILE A 3 8.42 4.78 -15.04
C ILE A 3 7.37 5.19 -14.02
N CYS A 4 7.75 6.08 -13.10
CA CYS A 4 6.84 6.60 -12.08
C CYS A 4 5.81 7.52 -12.74
N ALA A 5 4.52 7.20 -12.57
CA ALA A 5 3.42 7.96 -13.17
C ALA A 5 3.28 9.40 -12.62
N LYS A 6 3.88 9.69 -11.45
CA LYS A 6 3.81 11.01 -10.81
C LYS A 6 4.89 11.97 -11.32
N CYS A 7 6.12 11.51 -11.49
CA CYS A 7 7.28 12.36 -11.78
C CYS A 7 8.07 11.97 -13.04
N GLY A 8 7.67 10.91 -13.75
CA GLY A 8 8.37 10.44 -14.94
C GLY A 8 9.76 9.84 -14.69
N SER A 9 10.19 9.72 -13.43
CA SER A 9 11.48 9.12 -13.07
C SER A 9 11.45 7.60 -13.14
N ASN A 10 12.62 6.97 -13.21
CA ASN A 10 12.71 5.51 -13.26
C ASN A 10 12.22 4.86 -11.95
N LEU A 11 11.63 3.68 -12.08
CA LEU A 11 11.27 2.82 -10.95
C LEU A 11 12.27 1.66 -10.87
N ILE A 12 12.85 1.48 -9.68
CA ILE A 12 13.69 0.33 -9.36
C ILE A 12 12.85 -0.74 -8.67
N GLU A 13 13.05 -1.99 -9.06
CA GLU A 13 12.43 -3.14 -8.41
C GLU A 13 13.12 -3.39 -7.07
N LEU A 14 12.37 -3.31 -5.97
CA LEU A 14 12.90 -3.58 -4.62
C LEU A 14 12.77 -5.05 -4.26
N THR A 15 11.57 -5.59 -4.47
CA THR A 15 11.24 -6.92 -3.98
C THR A 15 10.18 -7.54 -4.86
N LYS A 16 10.37 -8.82 -5.17
CA LYS A 16 9.40 -9.64 -5.88
C LYS A 16 9.01 -10.79 -4.96
N VAL A 17 7.80 -10.72 -4.42
CA VAL A 17 7.24 -11.76 -3.56
C VAL A 17 6.27 -12.58 -4.39
N GLN A 18 6.50 -13.88 -4.48
CA GLN A 18 5.53 -14.82 -5.02
C GLN A 18 4.78 -15.45 -3.85
N SER A 19 3.47 -15.26 -3.81
CA SER A 19 2.59 -15.82 -2.82
C SER A 19 1.70 -16.87 -3.48
N VAL A 20 1.81 -18.11 -3.00
CA VAL A 20 0.90 -19.19 -3.37
C VAL A 20 -0.09 -19.33 -2.21
N SER A 21 -1.28 -18.78 -2.36
CA SER A 21 -2.34 -18.89 -1.36
C SER A 21 -3.15 -20.16 -1.61
N GLY A 22 -2.87 -21.23 -0.86
CA GLY A 22 -3.65 -22.48 -0.88
C GLY A 22 -3.61 -23.25 -2.22
N ASN A 23 -4.75 -23.86 -2.59
CA ASN A 23 -4.95 -24.64 -3.84
C ASN A 23 -5.01 -23.79 -5.12
N SER A 24 -4.47 -22.57 -5.11
CA SER A 24 -4.46 -21.72 -6.30
C SER A 24 -3.45 -22.25 -7.30
N THR A 25 -3.92 -22.69 -8.47
CA THR A 25 -3.09 -23.15 -9.60
C THR A 25 -2.18 -22.05 -10.14
N PHE A 26 -2.45 -20.79 -9.80
CA PHE A 26 -1.70 -19.63 -10.27
C PHE A 26 -1.03 -18.90 -9.10
N PRO A 27 0.31 -18.78 -9.09
CA PRO A 27 1.03 -18.03 -8.08
C PRO A 27 0.78 -16.53 -8.27
N LEU A 28 0.47 -15.82 -7.18
CA LEU A 28 0.34 -14.36 -7.20
C LEU A 28 1.73 -13.76 -7.06
N THR A 29 2.19 -13.03 -8.08
CA THR A 29 3.45 -12.31 -8.02
C THR A 29 3.21 -10.85 -7.66
N THR A 30 3.61 -10.46 -6.46
CA THR A 30 3.62 -9.07 -6.02
C THR A 30 5.01 -8.50 -6.19
N THR A 31 5.13 -7.47 -7.03
CA THR A 31 6.41 -6.77 -7.22
C THR A 31 6.32 -5.35 -6.69
N THR A 32 7.18 -5.05 -5.72
CA THR A 32 7.31 -3.73 -5.11
C THR A 32 8.36 -2.91 -5.87
N TYR A 33 7.97 -1.71 -6.28
CA TYR A 33 8.84 -0.75 -6.96
C TYR A 33 9.06 0.49 -6.10
N LYS A 34 10.25 1.08 -6.19
CA LYS A 34 10.61 2.37 -5.57
C LYS A 34 11.00 3.36 -6.64
N CYS A 35 10.56 4.60 -6.50
CA CYS A 35 10.97 5.68 -7.39
C CYS A 35 12.41 6.10 -7.12
N THR A 36 13.19 6.32 -8.18
CA THR A 36 14.55 6.85 -8.04
C THR A 36 14.59 8.31 -7.59
N ASN A 37 13.48 9.04 -7.75
CA ASN A 37 13.35 10.41 -7.25
C ASN A 37 12.80 10.38 -5.81
N GLU A 38 13.68 10.71 -4.86
CA GLU A 38 13.37 10.67 -3.43
C GLU A 38 12.29 11.68 -3.01
N GLU A 39 12.23 12.85 -3.65
CA GLU A 39 11.23 13.86 -3.34
C GLU A 39 9.84 13.38 -3.76
N CYS A 40 9.74 12.82 -4.97
CA CYS A 40 8.50 12.19 -5.44
C CYS A 40 8.11 11.01 -4.55
N GLN A 41 9.07 10.19 -4.14
CA GLN A 41 8.83 9.04 -3.27
C GLN A 41 8.25 9.49 -1.94
N LYS A 42 8.88 10.48 -1.28
CA LYS A 42 8.40 11.06 -0.01
C LYS A 42 6.99 11.62 -0.13
N SER A 43 6.69 12.35 -1.20
CA SER A 43 5.35 12.89 -1.43
C SER A 43 4.29 11.78 -1.56
N MET A 44 4.61 10.72 -2.30
CA MET A 44 3.72 9.57 -2.42
C MET A 44 3.54 8.79 -1.11
N ASP A 45 4.62 8.59 -0.36
CA ASP A 45 4.56 7.93 0.95
C ASP A 45 3.71 8.74 1.94
N GLN A 46 3.83 10.07 1.93
CA GLN A 46 3.00 10.95 2.75
C GLN A 46 1.52 10.89 2.34
N GLU A 47 1.21 10.93 1.04
CA GLU A 47 -0.17 10.80 0.52
C GLU A 47 -0.77 9.44 0.90
N LYS A 48 0.05 8.38 0.91
CA LYS A 48 -0.38 7.04 1.31
C LYS A 48 -0.67 6.95 2.81
N LEU A 49 0.21 7.51 3.65
CA LEU A 49 0.03 7.56 5.11
C LEU A 49 -1.24 8.34 5.47
N ASP A 50 -1.47 9.49 4.83
CA ASP A 50 -2.68 10.29 5.07
C ASP A 50 -3.96 9.53 4.70
N ARG A 51 -3.98 8.86 3.54
CA ARG A 51 -5.11 8.03 3.13
C ARG A 51 -5.36 6.86 4.07
N GLU A 52 -4.30 6.25 4.58
CA GLU A 52 -4.43 5.14 5.54
C GLU A 52 -4.96 5.63 6.89
N ALA A 53 -4.47 6.78 7.38
CA ALA A 53 -4.97 7.43 8.58
C ALA A 53 -6.47 7.77 8.46
N GLN A 54 -6.90 8.36 7.34
CA GLN A 54 -8.32 8.65 7.09
C GLN A 54 -9.17 7.36 7.05
N ARG A 55 -8.67 6.27 6.46
CA ARG A 55 -9.36 4.98 6.45
C ARG A 55 -9.49 4.41 7.86
N LEU A 56 -8.44 4.48 8.67
CA LEU A 56 -8.43 4.01 10.05
C LEU A 56 -9.39 4.81 10.94
N GLU A 57 -9.41 6.13 10.79
CA GLU A 57 -10.33 7.01 11.52
C GLU A 57 -11.80 6.69 11.19
N ARG A 58 -12.13 6.53 9.90
CA ARG A 58 -13.47 6.11 9.48
C ARG A 58 -13.83 4.74 10.07
N ALA A 59 -12.90 3.78 10.01
CA ALA A 59 -13.11 2.44 10.56
C ALA A 59 -13.38 2.47 12.07
N ASN A 60 -12.66 3.30 12.83
CA ASN A 60 -12.87 3.48 14.27
C ASN A 60 -14.20 4.18 14.57
N ARG A 61 -14.58 5.19 13.80
CA ARG A 61 -15.88 5.87 13.96
C ARG A 61 -17.07 4.94 13.69
N SER A 62 -16.91 3.97 12.80
CA SER A 62 -17.94 2.97 12.49
C SER A 62 -18.01 1.78 13.46
N LYS A 63 -17.13 1.67 14.47
CA LYS A 63 -17.23 0.60 15.47
C LYS A 63 -18.30 0.95 16.52
N PRO A 64 -19.39 0.17 16.66
CA PRO A 64 -20.33 0.36 17.75
C PRO A 64 -19.64 0.10 19.09
N LEU A 65 -19.89 0.96 20.07
CA LEU A 65 -19.41 0.82 21.44
C LEU A 65 -19.80 -0.57 21.97
N PRO A 66 -18.91 -1.29 22.70
CA PRO A 66 -19.30 -2.52 23.35
C PRO A 66 -20.43 -2.22 24.32
N LYS A 67 -21.59 -2.85 24.11
CA LYS A 67 -22.73 -2.76 25.05
C LYS A 67 -22.22 -3.26 26.40
N LYS A 68 -22.14 -2.37 27.40
CA LYS A 68 -22.00 -2.78 28.80
C LYS A 68 -23.22 -3.64 29.15
N THR A 69 -23.01 -4.94 29.31
CA THR A 69 -23.98 -5.82 29.97
C THR A 69 -23.84 -5.58 31.47
N SER A 70 -24.89 -5.00 32.07
CA SER A 70 -25.09 -4.93 33.53
C SER A 70 -25.45 -6.29 34.10
#